data_AF-A0A1M7A233-F1
#
_entry.id   AF-A0A1M7A233-F1
#
_cell.length_a   1.000
_cell.length_b   1.000
_cell.length_c   1.000
_cell.angle_alpha   90.00
_cell.angle_beta   90.00
_cell.angle_gamma   90.00
#
_symmetry.space_group_name_H-M   'P 1'
#
loop_
_entity.id
_entity.type
_entity.pdbx_description
1 polymer ?
#
loop_
_entity_poly.entity_id
_entity_poly.type
_entity_poly.pdbx_seq_one_letter_code
_entity_poly.pdbx_strand_id
1 'polypeptide(L)'
;MKNYKILFAIALLASALSSNAQIQKGNILIGGDLANVNLGLNGPKIFSAEITPKVALFIKDNLALGGYVDLGLETAKHSATTTNYGIGALGRYYLGKEKEIIKHSRFFGEATVGLGGVNVSDGDNTNGLNISAGP
;
A
#
# COMPACT_ATOMS: atom_id res chain seq x y z
N MET A 1 -7.77 -50.46 17.57
CA MET A 1 -6.70 -49.84 16.73
C MET A 1 -7.27 -48.71 15.85
N LYS A 2 -7.74 -47.58 16.41
CA LYS A 2 -8.39 -46.53 15.56
C LYS A 2 -8.11 -45.08 15.93
N ASN A 3 -7.49 -44.80 17.09
CA ASN A 3 -7.40 -43.43 17.63
C ASN A 3 -6.12 -42.70 17.18
N TYR A 4 -5.06 -43.44 16.80
CA TYR A 4 -3.80 -42.85 16.33
C TYR A 4 -3.94 -42.16 14.97
N LYS A 5 -4.88 -42.60 14.13
CA LYS A 5 -5.16 -41.97 12.82
C LYS A 5 -5.74 -40.56 12.98
N ILE A 6 -6.57 -40.36 14.01
CA ILE A 6 -7.17 -39.05 14.33
C ILE A 6 -6.09 -38.11 14.88
N LEU A 7 -5.24 -38.57 15.79
CA LEU A 7 -4.09 -37.82 16.29
C LEU A 7 -3.12 -37.41 15.18
N PHE A 8 -2.86 -38.31 14.22
CA PHE A 8 -2.00 -38.02 13.08
C PHE A 8 -2.63 -37.00 12.12
N ALA A 9 -3.94 -37.09 11.88
CA ALA A 9 -4.68 -36.10 11.08
C ALA A 9 -4.69 -34.72 11.74
N ILE A 10 -4.83 -34.64 13.07
CA ILE A 10 -4.77 -33.39 13.82
C ILE A 10 -3.36 -32.78 13.77
N ALA A 11 -2.31 -33.59 13.92
CA ALA A 11 -0.92 -33.11 13.81
C ALA A 11 -0.58 -32.60 12.40
N LEU A 12 -1.14 -33.23 11.36
CA LEU A 12 -0.97 -32.79 9.97
C LEU A 12 -1.74 -31.49 9.68
N LEU A 13 -2.94 -31.32 10.24
CA LEU A 13 -3.65 -30.03 10.18
C LEU A 13 -2.93 -28.94 10.98
N ALA A 14 -2.39 -29.26 12.15
CA ALA A 14 -1.69 -28.29 12.99
C ALA A 14 -0.40 -27.75 12.36
N SER A 15 0.32 -28.59 11.60
CA SER A 15 1.51 -28.16 10.84
C SER A 15 1.17 -27.31 9.62
N ALA A 16 0.01 -27.53 9.00
CA ALA A 16 -0.52 -26.66 7.93
C ALA A 16 -1.01 -25.29 8.44
N LEU A 17 -1.23 -25.14 9.75
CA LEU A 17 -1.58 -23.88 10.42
C LEU A 17 -0.36 -23.06 10.85
N SER A 18 0.84 -23.36 10.34
CA SER A 18 2.03 -22.56 10.58
C SER A 18 1.82 -21.15 10.02
N SER A 19 1.31 -20.26 10.87
CA SER A 19 1.06 -18.86 10.56
C SER A 19 2.41 -18.16 10.45
N ASN A 20 2.91 -17.99 9.23
CA ASN A 20 4.01 -17.07 8.98
C ASN A 20 3.51 -15.66 9.29
N ALA A 21 4.20 -14.95 10.17
CA ALA A 21 3.82 -13.58 10.46
C ALA A 21 4.00 -12.76 9.19
N GLN A 22 2.98 -12.00 8.78
CA GLN A 22 2.96 -11.30 7.48
C GLN A 22 4.18 -10.38 7.25
N ILE A 23 4.83 -9.92 8.32
CA ILE A 23 5.90 -8.92 8.33
C ILE A 23 7.28 -9.55 8.64
N GLN A 24 7.49 -10.80 8.23
CA GLN A 24 8.76 -11.51 8.32
C GLN A 24 9.57 -11.39 7.05
N LYS A 25 10.89 -11.49 7.18
CA LYS A 25 11.83 -11.55 6.05
C LYS A 25 11.40 -12.62 5.03
N GLY A 26 11.41 -12.25 3.75
CA GLY A 26 11.07 -13.12 2.63
C GLY A 26 9.62 -13.04 2.18
N ASN A 27 8.74 -12.41 2.96
CA ASN A 27 7.36 -12.17 2.55
C ASN A 27 7.25 -11.00 1.57
N ILE A 28 6.21 -11.02 0.74
CA ILE A 28 5.87 -9.93 -0.18
C ILE A 28 4.63 -9.21 0.35
N LEU A 29 4.72 -7.89 0.46
CA LEU A 29 3.63 -6.97 0.66
C LEU A 29 3.10 -6.53 -0.70
N ILE A 30 1.82 -6.77 -0.94
CA ILE A 30 1.08 -6.24 -2.09
C ILE A 30 -0.09 -5.45 -1.53
N GLY A 31 -0.21 -4.20 -1.95
CA GLY A 31 -1.29 -3.33 -1.50
C GLY A 31 -1.46 -2.16 -2.45
N GLY A 32 -2.29 -1.20 -2.05
CA GLY A 32 -2.40 0.06 -2.74
C GLY A 32 -3.32 1.00 -1.98
N ASP A 33 -3.08 2.29 -2.16
CA ASP A 33 -3.94 3.32 -1.60
C ASP A 33 -5.00 3.69 -2.64
N LEU A 34 -6.22 3.92 -2.17
CA LEU A 34 -7.31 4.42 -2.98
C LEU A 34 -7.84 5.68 -2.30
N ALA A 35 -7.57 6.85 -2.87
CA ALA A 35 -7.98 8.11 -2.28
C ALA A 35 -9.43 8.48 -2.64
N ASN A 36 -10.05 9.22 -1.73
CA ASN A 36 -11.49 9.52 -1.68
C ASN A 36 -12.05 10.05 -3.01
N VAL A 37 -13.10 9.37 -3.50
CA VAL A 37 -14.00 9.88 -4.53
C VAL A 37 -14.83 11.00 -3.91
N ASN A 38 -14.35 12.23 -4.03
CA ASN A 38 -15.10 13.41 -3.62
C ASN A 38 -16.13 13.74 -4.70
N LEU A 39 -17.41 13.72 -4.34
CA LEU A 39 -18.51 14.13 -5.22
C LEU A 39 -19.11 15.42 -4.67
N GLY A 40 -18.66 16.56 -5.18
CA GLY A 40 -19.23 17.86 -4.84
C GLY A 40 -20.70 17.93 -5.26
N LEU A 41 -21.63 17.96 -4.29
CA LEU A 41 -23.08 18.00 -4.55
C LEU A 41 -23.62 19.42 -4.84
N ASN A 42 -22.83 20.48 -4.63
CA ASN A 42 -23.23 21.88 -4.84
C ASN A 42 -22.19 22.69 -5.68
N GLY A 43 -21.98 22.30 -6.94
CA GLY A 43 -21.14 23.02 -7.93
C GLY A 43 -19.64 23.11 -7.59
N PRO A 44 -18.74 23.23 -8.60
CA PRO A 44 -18.68 22.36 -9.76
C PRO A 44 -18.59 20.88 -9.31
N LYS A 45 -19.09 19.96 -10.13
CA LYS A 45 -18.95 18.52 -9.86
C LYS A 45 -17.49 18.13 -10.11
N ILE A 46 -16.65 18.29 -9.10
CA ILE A 46 -15.27 17.79 -9.09
C ILE A 46 -15.35 16.29 -8.78
N PHE A 47 -14.68 15.49 -9.58
CA PHE A 47 -14.47 14.07 -9.40
C PHE A 47 -12.96 13.85 -9.34
N SER A 48 -12.46 13.39 -8.20
CA SER A 48 -11.07 12.95 -8.04
C SER A 48 -11.03 11.46 -7.72
N ALA A 49 -10.11 10.75 -8.35
CA ALA A 49 -9.83 9.36 -8.08
C ALA A 49 -8.33 9.14 -8.20
N GLU A 50 -7.73 8.55 -7.17
CA GLU A 50 -6.30 8.27 -7.12
C GLU A 50 -6.10 6.84 -6.65
N ILE A 51 -5.28 6.10 -7.38
CA ILE A 51 -4.88 4.74 -7.05
C ILE A 51 -3.36 4.65 -7.06
N THR A 52 -2.83 4.16 -5.95
CA THR A 52 -1.38 4.03 -5.75
C THR A 52 -1.04 2.58 -5.43
N PRO A 53 -0.98 1.67 -6.42
CA PRO A 53 -0.57 0.29 -6.18
C PRO A 53 0.89 0.20 -5.72
N LYS A 54 1.15 -0.65 -4.73
CA LYS A 54 2.42 -0.80 -4.02
C LYS A 54 2.80 -2.27 -3.93
N VAL A 55 4.06 -2.57 -4.20
CA VAL A 55 4.63 -3.91 -4.02
C VAL A 55 5.98 -3.81 -3.35
N ALA A 56 6.17 -4.52 -2.25
CA ALA A 56 7.41 -4.49 -1.48
C ALA A 56 7.79 -5.86 -0.92
N LEU A 57 9.08 -6.15 -0.85
CA LEU A 57 9.63 -7.36 -0.27
C LEU A 57 10.17 -7.06 1.12
N PHE A 58 9.84 -7.89 2.10
CA PHE A 58 10.44 -7.82 3.44
C PHE A 58 11.88 -8.35 3.39
N ILE A 59 12.85 -7.43 3.30
CA ILE A 59 14.28 -7.78 3.31
C ILE A 59 14.78 -8.19 4.71
N LYS A 60 14.07 -7.75 5.73
CA LYS A 60 14.29 -8.04 7.14
C LYS A 60 12.94 -7.99 7.85
N ASP A 61 12.83 -8.65 9.00
CA ASP A 61 11.65 -8.53 9.86
C ASP A 61 11.34 -7.06 10.11
N ASN A 62 10.08 -6.69 9.92
CA ASN A 62 9.57 -5.31 10.03
C ASN A 62 10.08 -4.31 8.99
N LEU A 63 10.92 -4.68 8.01
CA LEU A 63 11.42 -3.77 6.98
C LEU A 63 11.13 -4.29 5.57
N ALA A 64 10.25 -3.58 4.87
CA ALA A 64 9.92 -3.83 3.47
C ALA A 64 10.55 -2.76 2.55
N LEU A 65 11.12 -3.20 1.43
CA LEU A 65 11.59 -2.33 0.35
C LEU A 65 10.91 -2.75 -0.94
N GLY A 66 10.49 -1.78 -1.74
CA GLY A 66 9.63 -2.04 -2.88
C GLY A 66 9.55 -0.89 -3.86
N GLY A 67 8.54 -0.96 -4.70
CA GLY A 67 8.17 0.11 -5.62
C GLY A 67 6.68 0.40 -5.55
N TYR A 68 6.34 1.62 -5.92
CA TYR A 68 4.97 2.08 -6.06
C TYR A 68 4.77 2.66 -7.45
N VAL A 69 3.54 2.58 -7.93
CA VAL A 69 3.05 3.37 -9.05
C VAL A 69 1.94 4.25 -8.51
N ASP A 70 1.89 5.49 -8.97
CA ASP A 70 0.89 6.47 -8.60
C ASP A 70 0.12 6.87 -9.84
N LEU A 71 -1.21 6.82 -9.79
CA LEU A 71 -2.11 7.17 -10.89
C LEU A 71 -3.29 7.96 -10.32
N GLY A 72 -3.37 9.24 -10.66
CA GLY A 72 -4.45 10.12 -10.24
C GLY A 72 -5.17 10.73 -11.44
N LEU A 73 -6.48 10.88 -11.30
CA LEU A 73 -7.33 11.61 -12.23
C LEU A 73 -8.24 12.53 -11.46
N GLU A 74 -8.17 13.82 -11.76
CA GLU A 74 -9.10 14.82 -11.27
C GLU A 74 -9.75 15.53 -12.45
N THR A 75 -11.07 15.52 -12.49
CA THR A 75 -11.86 16.18 -13.53
C THR A 75 -12.99 16.98 -12.91
N ALA A 76 -13.32 18.14 -13.49
CA ALA A 76 -14.45 18.93 -13.03
C ALA A 76 -15.26 19.46 -14.20
N LYS A 77 -16.59 19.58 -13.99
CA LYS A 77 -17.50 20.09 -15.03
C LYS A 77 -17.13 21.53 -15.43
N HIS A 78 -16.75 21.74 -16.70
CA HIS A 78 -16.23 23.00 -17.27
C HIS A 78 -14.85 23.44 -16.75
N SER A 79 -14.00 22.52 -16.30
CA SER A 79 -12.61 22.81 -15.91
C SER A 79 -11.63 21.86 -16.60
N ALA A 80 -10.35 22.20 -16.55
CA ALA A 80 -9.28 21.35 -17.01
C ALA A 80 -9.25 20.01 -16.25
N THR A 81 -8.95 18.93 -16.96
CA THR A 81 -8.70 17.61 -16.36
C THR A 81 -7.22 17.51 -16.01
N THR A 82 -6.94 17.13 -14.77
CA THR A 82 -5.61 16.93 -14.22
C THR A 82 -5.33 15.44 -14.10
N THR A 83 -4.22 14.98 -14.66
CA THR A 83 -3.78 13.59 -14.61
C THR A 83 -2.44 13.53 -13.91
N ASN A 84 -2.38 12.80 -12.81
CA ASN A 84 -1.17 12.56 -12.04
C ASN A 84 -0.65 11.17 -12.36
N TYR A 85 0.66 11.06 -12.46
CA TYR A 85 1.32 9.79 -12.67
C TYR A 85 2.67 9.80 -11.98
N GLY A 86 3.07 8.67 -11.42
CA GLY A 86 4.34 8.54 -10.74
C GLY A 86 4.79 7.10 -10.63
N ILE A 87 6.09 6.90 -10.52
CA ILE A 87 6.69 5.62 -10.19
C ILE A 87 7.93 5.86 -9.35
N GLY A 88 8.13 5.02 -8.35
CA GLY A 88 9.27 5.16 -7.47
C GLY A 88 9.53 3.95 -6.62
N ALA A 89 10.57 4.07 -5.81
CA ALA A 89 10.88 3.15 -4.74
C ALA A 89 10.13 3.55 -3.46
N LEU A 90 9.75 2.56 -2.66
CA LEU A 90 9.20 2.73 -1.33
C LEU A 90 9.98 1.92 -0.31
N GLY A 91 10.14 2.47 0.88
CA GLY A 91 10.66 1.78 2.05
C GLY A 91 9.68 1.92 3.20
N ARG A 92 9.23 0.79 3.74
CA ARG A 92 8.25 0.74 4.82
C ARG A 92 8.82 0.00 6.02
N TYR A 93 8.76 0.62 7.19
CA TYR A 93 9.22 0.06 8.46
C TYR A 93 8.08 -0.03 9.47
N TYR A 94 7.92 -1.20 10.08
CA TYR A 94 6.87 -1.47 11.07
C TYR A 94 7.41 -1.31 12.50
N LEU A 95 6.76 -0.45 13.27
CA LEU A 95 7.03 -0.20 14.68
C LEU A 95 6.18 -1.15 15.56
N GLY A 96 6.79 -1.67 16.61
CA GLY A 96 6.14 -2.55 17.60
C GLY A 96 6.92 -3.84 17.84
N LYS A 97 7.28 -4.10 19.11
CA LYS A 97 7.77 -5.42 19.54
C LYS A 97 6.57 -6.32 19.82
N GLU A 98 6.75 -7.64 19.73
CA GLU A 98 5.74 -8.69 20.02
C GLU A 98 5.03 -8.59 21.39
N LYS A 99 5.43 -7.65 22.25
CA LYS A 99 4.92 -7.43 23.61
C LYS A 99 4.05 -6.17 23.78
N GLU A 100 3.63 -5.50 22.71
CA GLU A 100 2.66 -4.40 22.83
C GLU A 100 1.21 -4.89 22.88
N ILE A 101 0.41 -4.20 23.70
CA ILE A 101 -0.92 -4.57 24.21
C ILE A 101 -1.98 -4.74 23.09
N ILE A 102 -1.68 -4.31 21.86
CA ILE A 102 -2.56 -4.40 20.70
C ILE A 102 -2.07 -5.52 19.76
N LYS A 103 -2.55 -6.75 19.99
CA LYS A 103 -2.10 -7.96 19.27
C LYS A 103 -2.33 -7.96 17.74
N HIS A 104 -3.05 -6.97 17.20
CA HIS A 104 -3.49 -6.96 15.80
C HIS A 104 -3.22 -5.65 15.06
N SER A 105 -2.59 -4.65 15.69
CA SER A 105 -2.28 -3.38 15.03
C SER A 105 -0.80 -3.08 15.20
N ARG A 106 -0.15 -2.72 14.10
CA ARG A 106 1.23 -2.23 14.10
C ARG A 106 1.25 -0.87 13.46
N PHE A 107 1.97 0.04 14.09
CA PHE A 107 2.30 1.31 13.47
C PHE A 107 3.34 1.06 12.38
N PHE A 108 3.29 1.83 11.30
CA PHE A 108 4.33 1.81 10.29
C PHE A 108 4.73 3.24 9.93
N GLY A 109 5.90 3.36 9.35
CA GLY A 109 6.35 4.54 8.64
C GLY A 109 6.79 4.13 7.26
N GLU A 110 6.37 4.88 6.25
CA GLU A 110 6.74 4.72 4.86
C GLU A 110 7.48 5.97 4.38
N ALA A 111 8.56 5.75 3.62
CA ALA A 111 9.24 6.77 2.85
C ALA A 111 9.26 6.34 1.39
N THR A 112 8.99 7.26 0.48
CA THR A 112 9.00 7.02 -0.96
C THR A 112 9.87 8.03 -1.68
N VAL A 113 10.50 7.59 -2.76
CA VAL A 113 11.29 8.42 -3.66
C VAL A 113 11.06 7.94 -5.08
N GLY A 114 10.71 8.85 -5.97
CA GLY A 114 10.32 8.51 -7.31
C GLY A 114 10.37 9.69 -8.27
N LEU A 115 9.93 9.40 -9.48
CA LEU A 115 9.70 10.37 -10.53
C LEU A 115 8.20 10.38 -10.81
N GLY A 116 7.65 11.57 -10.96
CA GLY A 116 6.24 11.71 -11.29
C GLY A 116 5.97 13.05 -11.95
N GLY A 117 4.74 13.21 -12.41
CA GLY A 117 4.31 14.44 -13.03
C GLY A 117 2.81 14.64 -12.93
N VAL A 118 2.45 15.89 -13.15
CA VAL A 118 1.06 16.34 -13.21
C VAL A 118 0.87 16.95 -14.59
N ASN A 119 -0.05 16.40 -15.35
CA ASN A 119 -0.47 16.96 -16.62
C ASN A 119 -1.82 17.64 -16.45
N VAL A 120 -1.94 18.89 -16.90
CA VAL A 120 -3.21 19.62 -16.88
C VAL A 120 -3.61 19.87 -18.32
N SER A 121 -4.83 19.45 -18.69
CA SER A 121 -5.29 19.48 -20.09
C SER A 121 -5.32 20.88 -20.73
N ASP A 122 -5.34 21.93 -19.91
CA ASP A 122 -5.39 23.34 -20.34
C ASP A 122 -4.31 24.18 -19.65
N GLY A 123 -3.17 23.56 -19.29
CA GLY A 123 -2.13 24.20 -18.49
C GLY A 123 -0.76 23.57 -18.64
N ASP A 124 0.15 23.91 -17.72
CA ASP A 124 1.53 23.44 -17.74
C ASP A 124 1.64 22.00 -17.24
N ASN A 125 2.50 21.23 -17.92
CA ASN A 125 2.88 19.89 -17.50
C ASN A 125 4.14 19.96 -16.65
N THR A 126 4.09 19.43 -15.43
CA THR A 126 5.24 19.39 -14.54
C THR A 126 5.70 17.96 -14.34
N ASN A 127 6.98 17.70 -14.60
CA ASN A 127 7.64 16.44 -14.25
C ASN A 127 8.72 16.75 -13.23
N GLY A 128 8.83 15.92 -12.20
CA GLY A 128 9.76 16.18 -11.11
C GLY A 128 10.09 14.95 -10.27
N LEU A 129 11.03 15.18 -9.35
CA LEU A 129 11.33 14.25 -8.28
C LEU A 129 10.20 14.32 -7.25
N ASN A 130 9.65 13.17 -6.91
CA ASN A 130 8.66 13.01 -5.87
C ASN A 130 9.33 12.34 -4.67
N ILE A 131 9.29 12.99 -3.51
CA ILE A 131 9.81 12.46 -2.25
C ILE A 131 8.70 12.65 -1.22
N SER A 132 8.30 11.56 -0.57
CA SER A 132 7.27 11.62 0.47
C SER A 132 7.63 10.74 1.66
N ALA A 133 7.06 11.08 2.82
CA ALA A 133 7.13 10.27 4.01
C ALA A 133 5.77 10.35 4.74
N GLY A 134 5.29 9.23 5.24
CA GLY A 134 3.98 9.14 5.88
C GLY A 134 3.84 7.90 6.77
N PRO A 135 2.80 7.86 7.62
CA PRO A 135 2.46 6.68 8.40
C PRO A 135 1.71 5.63 7.59
#